data_AF-A0A414QVC4-F1
#
_entry.id   AF-A0A414QVC4-F1
#
_cell.length_a   1.000
_cell.length_b   1.000
_cell.length_c   1.000
_cell.angle_alpha   90.00
_cell.angle_beta   90.00
_cell.angle_gamma   90.00
#
_symmetry.space_group_name_H-M   'P 1'
#
loop_
_entity.id
_entity.type
_entity.pdbx_description
1 polymer ?
#
loop_
_entity_poly.entity_id
_entity_poly.type
_entity_poly.pdbx_seq_one_letter_code
_entity_poly.pdbx_strand_id
1 'polypeptide(L)'
;MNANAKECDINRNVFNEKGDNKRGVEMTRTRYKYMRDYKIDSDTEKKILDFCRTAKGEEQEDVLAACVEANKYIAHYIFLNLITGVGYDRMSRIYFIPVQKVDFQGYRRLAMKKLRDLRLKKEEESG
;
A
#
# COMPACT_ATOMS: atom_id res chain seq x y z
N MET A 1 -48.03 -28.72 -5.97
CA MET A 1 -46.79 -29.53 -6.11
C MET A 1 -45.61 -28.59 -5.96
N ASN A 2 -44.67 -28.97 -5.09
CA ASN A 2 -43.45 -28.24 -4.72
C ASN A 2 -42.29 -28.46 -5.72
N ALA A 3 -41.30 -27.56 -5.63
CA ALA A 3 -39.86 -27.72 -5.91
C ALA A 3 -39.44 -27.75 -7.41
N ASN A 4 -38.28 -27.23 -7.86
CA ASN A 4 -37.16 -26.45 -7.32
C ASN A 4 -36.21 -26.14 -8.52
N ALA A 5 -35.49 -25.00 -8.46
CA ALA A 5 -34.21 -24.60 -9.08
C ALA A 5 -33.76 -25.04 -10.49
N LYS A 6 -33.36 -24.04 -11.28
CA LYS A 6 -32.16 -23.85 -12.15
C LYS A 6 -32.55 -22.85 -13.25
N GLU A 7 -31.92 -21.70 -13.42
CA GLU A 7 -30.56 -21.52 -13.92
C GLU A 7 -30.11 -20.08 -13.61
N CYS A 8 -28.96 -19.90 -12.94
CA CYS A 8 -28.28 -18.61 -12.87
C CYS A 8 -27.18 -18.63 -13.93
N ASP A 9 -27.46 -18.00 -15.08
CA ASP A 9 -26.54 -17.98 -16.20
C ASP A 9 -25.27 -17.19 -15.89
N ILE A 10 -24.18 -17.93 -16.02
CA ILE A 10 -22.79 -17.52 -15.95
C ILE A 10 -22.50 -16.64 -17.16
N ASN A 11 -22.48 -15.31 -16.99
CA ASN A 11 -21.82 -14.44 -17.96
C ASN A 11 -20.40 -14.10 -17.51
N ARG A 12 -19.52 -14.89 -18.11
CA ARG A 12 -18.07 -14.92 -18.15
C ARG A 12 -17.49 -13.59 -18.65
N ASN A 13 -16.46 -13.09 -17.95
CA ASN A 13 -15.40 -12.18 -18.39
C ASN A 13 -15.76 -11.04 -19.36
N VAL A 14 -15.85 -9.82 -18.81
CA VAL A 14 -15.62 -8.58 -19.57
C VAL A 14 -14.65 -7.68 -18.80
N PHE A 15 -13.40 -8.09 -18.63
CA PHE A 15 -12.31 -7.14 -18.32
C PHE A 15 -11.02 -7.62 -18.97
N ASN A 16 -11.01 -7.55 -20.30
CA ASN A 16 -9.78 -7.47 -21.06
C ASN A 16 -9.90 -6.29 -22.03
N GLU A 17 -9.73 -5.09 -21.50
CA GLU A 17 -9.54 -3.90 -22.33
C GLU A 17 -8.25 -3.20 -21.91
N LYS A 18 -7.41 -3.01 -22.91
CA LYS A 18 -6.11 -2.35 -22.84
C LYS A 18 -6.29 -0.98 -22.19
N GLY A 19 -5.66 -0.78 -21.04
CA GLY A 19 -5.81 0.42 -20.23
C GLY A 19 -5.09 1.63 -20.84
N ASP A 20 -5.76 2.33 -21.75
CA ASP A 20 -5.36 3.66 -22.17
C ASP A 20 -5.51 4.65 -21.00
N ASN A 21 -4.42 5.35 -20.73
CA ASN A 21 -4.22 6.35 -19.68
C ASN A 21 -5.15 7.58 -19.87
N LYS A 22 -6.41 7.49 -19.42
CA LYS A 22 -7.31 8.65 -19.30
C LYS A 22 -7.39 9.08 -17.83
N ARG A 23 -6.58 10.08 -17.46
CA ARG A 23 -6.63 10.79 -16.19
C ARG A 23 -7.88 11.68 -16.13
N GLY A 24 -9.01 11.10 -15.73
CA GLY A 24 -10.16 11.81 -15.16
C GLY A 24 -10.06 11.74 -13.65
N VAL A 25 -10.48 12.80 -12.95
CA VAL A 25 -10.44 12.90 -11.48
C VAL A 25 -11.46 11.93 -10.87
N GLU A 26 -11.08 10.66 -10.81
CA GLU A 26 -11.79 9.58 -10.12
C GLU A 26 -11.01 9.28 -8.84
N MET A 27 -11.69 9.03 -7.71
CA MET A 27 -11.05 8.57 -6.47
C MET A 27 -10.21 7.33 -6.77
N THR A 28 -8.93 7.55 -7.04
CA THR A 28 -8.04 6.53 -7.56
C THR A 28 -7.86 5.51 -6.45
N ARG A 29 -8.33 4.27 -6.65
CA ARG A 29 -8.16 3.19 -5.67
C ARG A 29 -6.70 3.12 -5.23
N THR A 30 -6.42 2.85 -3.96
CA THR A 30 -5.06 2.85 -3.38
C THR A 30 -4.03 2.12 -4.24
N ARG A 31 -4.43 1.02 -4.90
CA ARG A 31 -3.59 0.21 -5.82
C ARG A 31 -3.00 1.01 -7.00
N TYR A 32 -3.68 2.07 -7.45
CA TYR A 32 -3.31 2.87 -8.62
C TYR A 32 -2.63 4.20 -8.27
N LYS A 33 -2.64 4.62 -7.00
CA LYS A 33 -1.97 5.85 -6.56
C LYS A 33 -0.47 5.67 -6.52
N TYR A 34 0.28 6.65 -7.01
CA TYR A 34 1.75 6.78 -6.96
C TYR A 34 2.18 7.85 -5.95
N MET A 35 3.49 7.98 -5.68
CA MET A 35 4.02 8.97 -4.72
C MET A 35 3.68 10.42 -5.09
N ARG A 36 3.73 10.75 -6.38
CA ARG A 36 3.33 12.07 -6.89
C ARG A 36 1.88 12.41 -6.56
N ASP A 37 0.98 11.42 -6.50
CA ASP A 37 -0.43 11.63 -6.17
C ASP A 37 -0.61 11.98 -4.68
N TYR A 38 0.41 11.68 -3.86
CA TYR A 38 0.54 12.10 -2.47
C TYR A 38 1.40 13.37 -2.30
N LYS A 39 1.80 14.04 -3.40
CA LYS A 39 2.74 15.18 -3.38
C LYS A 39 4.06 14.82 -2.65
N ILE A 40 4.56 13.60 -2.87
CA ILE A 40 5.86 13.14 -2.40
C ILE A 40 6.76 13.02 -3.63
N ASP A 41 7.84 13.80 -3.65
CA ASP A 41 8.89 13.74 -4.67
C ASP A 41 9.90 12.62 -4.40
N SER A 42 10.83 12.41 -5.33
CA SER A 42 11.84 11.34 -5.25
C SER A 42 12.79 11.49 -4.06
N ASP A 43 13.15 12.73 -3.70
CA ASP A 43 14.10 13.00 -2.63
C ASP A 43 13.46 12.74 -1.27
N THR A 44 12.20 13.16 -1.10
CA THR A 44 11.38 12.87 0.07
C THR A 44 11.09 11.37 0.16
N GLU A 45 10.76 10.72 -0.96
CA GLU A 45 10.58 9.26 -0.99
C GLU A 45 11.85 8.54 -0.50
N LYS A 46 13.02 8.96 -0.99
CA LYS A 46 14.31 8.41 -0.57
C LYS A 46 14.56 8.62 0.93
N LYS A 47 14.35 9.83 1.45
CA LYS A 47 14.48 10.13 2.89
C LYS A 47 13.58 9.24 3.76
N ILE A 48 12.33 9.04 3.35
CA ILE A 48 11.40 8.15 4.07
C ILE A 48 11.92 6.71 4.07
N LEU A 49 12.43 6.22 2.94
CA LEU A 49 12.95 4.84 2.84
C LEU A 49 14.23 4.63 3.64
N ASP A 50 15.14 5.60 3.59
CA ASP A 50 16.38 5.55 4.38
C ASP A 50 16.03 5.55 5.87
N PHE A 51 15.09 6.40 6.29
CA PHE A 51 14.56 6.39 7.64
C PHE A 51 14.00 5.02 8.05
N CYS A 52 13.11 4.41 7.24
CA CYS A 52 12.57 3.09 7.55
C CYS A 52 13.66 2.03 7.78
N ARG A 53 14.78 2.10 7.06
CA ARG A 53 15.87 1.13 7.13
C ARG A 53 16.80 1.36 8.32
N THR A 54 16.85 2.58 8.85
CA THR A 54 17.71 2.95 9.98
C THR A 54 16.96 3.11 11.29
N ALA A 55 15.62 3.14 11.26
CA ALA A 55 14.74 3.30 12.42
C ALA A 55 15.02 2.26 13.52
N LYS A 56 15.05 2.73 14.78
CA LYS A 56 15.22 1.91 15.99
C LYS A 56 14.25 2.34 17.10
N GLY A 57 13.90 1.42 17.99
CA GLY A 57 13.05 1.74 19.16
C GLY A 57 11.72 2.37 18.73
N GLU A 58 11.35 3.49 19.34
CA GLU A 58 10.13 4.26 19.05
C GLU A 58 9.97 4.62 17.56
N GLU A 59 11.08 4.80 16.84
CA GLU A 59 11.04 5.08 15.41
C GLU A 59 10.46 3.92 14.60
N GLN A 60 10.71 2.67 15.03
CA GLN A 60 10.09 1.50 14.40
C GLN A 60 8.60 1.42 14.74
N GLU A 61 8.20 1.89 15.91
CA GLU A 61 6.78 1.97 16.30
C GLU A 61 6.03 2.98 15.41
N ASP A 62 6.63 4.13 15.11
CA ASP A 62 6.08 5.09 14.13
C ASP A 62 5.90 4.44 12.74
N VAL A 63 6.91 3.70 12.25
CA VAL A 63 6.82 3.01 10.95
C VAL A 63 5.71 1.94 10.99
N LEU A 64 5.61 1.17 12.07
CA LEU A 64 4.58 0.16 12.23
C LEU A 64 3.18 0.78 12.30
N ALA A 65 3.01 1.87 13.06
CA ALA A 65 1.75 2.61 13.15
C ALA A 65 1.27 3.08 11.77
N ALA A 66 2.19 3.64 10.97
CA ALA A 66 1.89 4.03 9.59
C ALA A 66 1.47 2.84 8.70
N CYS A 67 2.08 1.68 8.89
CA CYS A 67 1.70 0.44 8.18
C CYS A 67 0.30 -0.05 8.59
N VAL A 68 -0.03 -0.01 9.88
CA VAL A 68 -1.34 -0.38 10.41
C VAL A 68 -2.43 0.55 9.87
N GLU A 69 -2.18 1.85 9.83
CA GLU A 69 -3.10 2.83 9.24
C GLU A 69 -3.32 2.61 7.74
N ALA A 70 -2.29 2.18 7.02
CA ALA A 70 -2.42 1.88 5.60
C ALA A 70 -3.26 0.62 5.35
N ASN A 71 -2.96 -0.46 6.08
CA ASN A 71 -3.78 -1.68 6.09
C ASN A 71 -3.41 -2.60 7.26
N LYS A 72 -4.26 -2.68 8.29
CA LYS A 72 -4.05 -3.52 9.47
C LYS A 72 -3.81 -5.01 9.19
N TYR A 73 -4.35 -5.57 8.11
CA TYR A 73 -4.28 -7.02 7.85
C TYR A 73 -2.95 -7.48 7.26
N ILE A 74 -2.22 -6.59 6.60
CA ILE A 74 -0.92 -6.88 5.99
C ILE A 74 0.19 -5.95 6.50
N ALA A 75 -0.08 -5.23 7.59
CA ALA A 75 0.80 -4.21 8.13
C ALA A 75 2.21 -4.75 8.43
N HIS A 76 2.31 -5.94 9.02
CA HIS A 76 3.59 -6.60 9.32
C HIS A 76 4.40 -6.93 8.06
N TYR A 77 3.75 -7.29 6.96
CA TYR A 77 4.43 -7.54 5.69
C TYR A 77 4.91 -6.23 5.03
N ILE A 78 4.12 -5.16 5.11
CA ILE A 78 4.53 -3.84 4.63
C ILE A 78 5.70 -3.34 5.47
N PHE A 79 5.60 -3.45 6.80
CA PHE A 79 6.65 -3.09 7.74
C PHE A 79 7.95 -3.83 7.42
N LEU A 80 7.91 -5.16 7.32
CA LEU A 80 9.08 -5.97 6.97
C LEU A 80 9.69 -5.54 5.63
N ASN A 81 8.87 -5.27 4.61
CA ASN A 81 9.35 -4.77 3.32
C ASN A 81 10.08 -3.42 3.45
N LEU A 82 9.55 -2.49 4.24
CA LEU A 82 10.11 -1.16 4.41
C LEU A 82 11.43 -1.20 5.19
N ILE A 83 11.48 -1.91 6.32
CA ILE A 83 12.68 -1.92 7.19
C ILE A 83 13.82 -2.77 6.60
N THR A 84 13.51 -3.83 5.85
CA THR A 84 14.55 -4.71 5.27
C THR A 84 14.89 -4.39 3.82
N GLY A 85 14.01 -3.69 3.11
CA GLY A 85 14.11 -3.49 1.66
C GLY A 85 13.83 -4.74 0.82
N VAL A 86 13.45 -5.88 1.42
CA VAL A 86 13.18 -7.12 0.69
C VAL A 86 11.88 -6.99 -0.09
N GLY A 87 11.95 -7.09 -1.42
CA GLY A 87 10.80 -6.93 -2.32
C GLY A 87 9.72 -8.02 -2.17
N TYR A 88 8.49 -7.68 -2.58
CA TYR A 88 7.31 -8.55 -2.51
C TYR A 88 7.54 -9.95 -3.08
N ASP A 89 8.14 -10.08 -4.27
CA ASP A 89 8.30 -11.39 -4.93
C ASP A 89 9.21 -12.34 -4.14
N ARG A 90 10.18 -11.81 -3.39
CA ARG A 90 11.04 -12.61 -2.52
C ARG A 90 10.30 -12.96 -1.23
N MET A 91 9.55 -12.02 -0.66
CA MET A 91 8.73 -12.26 0.53
C MET A 91 7.63 -13.29 0.29
N SER A 92 6.92 -13.22 -0.85
CA SER A 92 5.80 -14.10 -1.17
C SER A 92 6.20 -15.55 -1.46
N ARG A 93 7.50 -15.83 -1.60
CA ARG A 93 8.05 -17.20 -1.66
C ARG A 93 8.21 -17.83 -0.28
N ILE A 94 8.28 -17.01 0.77
CA ILE A 94 8.52 -17.42 2.16
C ILE A 94 7.24 -17.32 2.97
N TYR A 95 6.46 -16.26 2.76
CA TYR A 95 5.24 -15.94 3.49
C TYR A 95 4.02 -16.02 2.58
N PHE A 96 2.90 -16.51 3.12
CA PHE A 96 1.60 -16.32 2.49
C PHE A 96 1.12 -14.87 2.71
N ILE A 97 1.21 -14.04 1.67
CA ILE A 97 0.74 -12.66 1.68
C ILE A 97 -0.66 -12.63 1.02
N PRO A 98 -1.73 -12.30 1.77
CA PRO A 98 -3.11 -12.46 1.30
C PRO A 98 -3.60 -11.33 0.38
N VAL A 99 -2.72 -10.78 -0.47
CA VAL A 99 -3.04 -9.72 -1.43
C VAL A 99 -2.19 -9.86 -2.69
N GLN A 100 -2.63 -9.29 -3.81
CA GLN A 100 -1.80 -9.25 -5.02
C GLN A 100 -0.67 -8.22 -4.87
N LYS A 101 0.41 -8.41 -5.65
CA LYS A 101 1.56 -7.49 -5.70
C LYS A 101 1.13 -6.03 -5.92
N VAL A 102 0.19 -5.77 -6.81
CA VAL A 102 -0.28 -4.41 -7.12
C VAL A 102 -0.95 -3.74 -5.92
N ASP A 103 -1.73 -4.49 -5.13
CA ASP A 103 -2.36 -3.99 -3.91
C ASP A 103 -1.31 -3.76 -2.82
N PHE A 104 -0.41 -4.71 -2.64
CA PHE A 104 0.71 -4.59 -1.72
C PHE A 104 1.52 -3.31 -1.98
N GLN A 105 1.85 -3.04 -3.24
CA GLN A 105 2.58 -1.83 -3.63
C GLN A 105 1.75 -0.56 -3.37
N GLY A 106 0.44 -0.60 -3.60
CA GLY A 106 -0.46 0.50 -3.23
C GLY A 106 -0.45 0.81 -1.73
N TYR A 107 -0.60 -0.22 -0.89
CA TYR A 107 -0.57 -0.05 0.56
C TYR A 107 0.80 0.35 1.09
N ARG A 108 1.89 -0.14 0.48
CA ARG A 108 3.26 0.31 0.80
C ARG A 108 3.41 1.82 0.57
N ARG A 109 2.96 2.33 -0.58
CA ARG A 109 3.03 3.78 -0.85
C ARG A 109 2.15 4.59 0.08
N LEU A 110 0.97 4.05 0.43
CA LEU A 110 0.09 4.67 1.42
C LEU A 110 0.75 4.72 2.81
N ALA A 111 1.42 3.65 3.25
CA ALA A 111 2.14 3.62 4.52
C ALA A 111 3.25 4.69 4.57
N MET A 112 4.02 4.83 3.49
CA MET A 112 5.03 5.90 3.40
C MET A 112 4.42 7.30 3.48
N LYS A 113 3.26 7.52 2.86
CA LYS A 113 2.50 8.78 3.02
C LYS A 113 2.07 8.99 4.47
N LYS A 114 1.53 7.96 5.13
CA LYS A 114 1.11 8.04 6.54
C LYS A 114 2.28 8.36 7.46
N LEU A 115 3.43 7.73 7.23
CA LEU A 115 4.64 7.98 8.00
C LEU A 115 5.14 9.42 7.83
N ARG A 116 5.14 9.92 6.60
CA ARG A 116 5.45 11.32 6.31
C ARG A 116 4.53 12.28 7.06
N ASP A 117 3.23 12.01 7.09
CA ASP A 117 2.26 12.89 7.77
C ASP A 117 2.41 12.83 9.30
N LEU A 118 2.74 11.66 9.85
CA LEU A 118 2.96 11.47 11.28
C LEU A 118 4.19 12.24 11.77
N ARG A 119 5.26 12.32 10.96
CA ARG A 119 6.51 12.97 11.35
C ARG A 119 6.62 14.44 10.95
N LEU A 120 6.12 14.87 9.79
CA LEU A 120 6.18 16.29 9.41
C LEU A 120 5.28 17.18 10.28
N LYS A 121 4.23 16.64 10.90
CA LYS A 121 3.46 17.38 11.91
C LYS A 121 4.27 17.69 13.18
N LYS A 122 5.27 16.87 13.51
CA LYS A 122 6.11 17.07 14.71
C LYS A 122 7.16 18.18 14.53
N GLU A 123 7.54 18.50 13.29
CA GLU A 123 8.54 19.54 12.99
C GLU A 123 7.95 20.97 13.00
N GLU A 124 6.65 21.14 12.74
CA GLU A 124 5.97 22.45 12.77
C GLU A 124 5.53 22.87 14.19
N GLU A 125 5.36 21.93 15.13
CA GLU A 125 4.94 22.21 16.51
C GLU A 125 6.12 22.41 17.50
N SER A 126 7.36 22.21 17.01
CA SER A 126 8.59 22.38 17.80
C SER A 126 9.37 23.66 17.46
N GLY A 127 8.78 24.55 16.64
CA GLY A 127 9.37 25.80 16.16
C GLY A 127 8.69 27.05 16.72
#